data_AF-A0A1D2QZV9-F1
#
_entry.id   AF-A0A1D2QZV9-F1
#
_cell.length_a   1.000
_cell.length_b   1.000
_cell.length_c   1.000
_cell.angle_alpha   90.00
_cell.angle_beta   90.00
_cell.angle_gamma   90.00
#
_symmetry.space_group_name_H-M   'P 1'
#
loop_
_entity.id
_entity.type
_entity.pdbx_description
1 polymer ?
#
loop_
_entity_poly.entity_id
_entity_poly.type
_entity_poly.pdbx_seq_one_letter_code
_entity_poly.pdbx_strand_id
1 'polypeptide(L)' 'MSLSKEEKERLFGDLRLYGSLGIEMAAAVLIGTFMGYWVDKWLGTQPWILIIGFIFGAAAGFRNLFRFISREGGDKEKGR' A
#
# COMPACT_ATOMS: atom_id res chain seq x y z
N MET A 1 13.83 -28.43 -13.44
CA MET A 1 13.50 -27.17 -14.12
C MET A 1 14.43 -26.10 -13.56
N SER A 2 15.59 -25.92 -14.20
CA SER A 2 16.59 -24.93 -13.78
C SER A 2 16.17 -23.57 -14.31
N LEU A 3 15.73 -22.69 -13.40
CA LEU A 3 15.42 -21.31 -13.73
C LEU A 3 16.64 -20.65 -14.40
N SER A 4 16.44 -20.11 -15.59
CA SER A 4 17.44 -19.35 -16.32
C SER A 4 17.85 -18.11 -15.51
N LYS A 5 19.09 -17.63 -15.68
CA LYS A 5 19.54 -16.37 -15.05
C LYS A 5 18.56 -15.21 -15.32
N GLU A 6 17.94 -15.22 -16.50
CA GLU A 6 16.94 -14.23 -16.92
C GLU A 6 15.64 -14.30 -16.11
N GLU A 7 15.18 -15.50 -15.74
CA GLU A 7 13.99 -15.67 -14.90
C GLU A 7 14.25 -15.20 -13.48
N LYS A 8 15.45 -15.46 -12.93
CA LYS A 8 15.85 -14.92 -11.62
C LYS A 8 15.87 -13.39 -11.63
N GLU A 9 16.47 -12.77 -12.64
CA GLU A 9 16.52 -11.30 -12.76
C GLU A 9 15.12 -10.69 -12.85
N ARG A 10 14.23 -11.28 -13.66
CA ARG A 10 12.82 -10.86 -13.76
C ARG A 10 12.08 -11.04 -12.43
N LEU A 11 12.23 -12.20 -11.80
CA LEU A 11 11.66 -12.49 -10.49
C LEU A 11 12.15 -11.50 -9.44
N PHE A 12 13.44 -11.14 -9.42
CA PHE A 12 13.99 -10.14 -8.50
C PHE A 12 13.42 -8.75 -8.77
N GLY A 13 13.26 -8.36 -10.04
CA GLY A 13 12.61 -7.10 -10.43
C GLY A 13 11.16 -7.03 -9.95
N ASP A 14 10.39 -8.08 -10.22
CA ASP A 14 8.99 -8.20 -9.81
C ASP A 14 8.87 -8.22 -8.29
N LEU A 15 9.69 -9.01 -7.58
CA LEU A 15 9.68 -9.07 -6.12
C LEU A 15 9.99 -7.72 -5.49
N ARG A 16 10.91 -6.96 -6.09
CA ARG A 16 11.29 -5.64 -5.60
C ARG A 16 10.16 -4.62 -5.79
N LEU A 17 9.49 -4.67 -6.95
CA LEU A 17 8.35 -3.81 -7.26
C LEU A 17 7.16 -4.12 -6.33
N TYR A 18 6.72 -5.38 -6.28
CA TYR A 18 5.64 -5.82 -5.40
C TYR A 18 5.97 -5.63 -3.92
N GLY A 19 7.22 -5.85 -3.52
CA GLY A 19 7.71 -5.60 -2.17
C GLY A 19 7.59 -4.12 -1.78
N SER A 20 8.01 -3.20 -2.65
CA SER A 20 7.87 -1.76 -2.39
C SER A 20 6.41 -1.33 -2.24
N LEU A 21 5.50 -1.88 -3.06
CA LEU A 21 4.06 -1.62 -2.93
C LEU A 21 3.49 -2.12 -1.61
N GLY A 22 3.84 -3.33 -1.20
CA GLY A 22 3.41 -3.88 0.09
C GLY A 22 3.89 -3.03 1.27
N ILE A 23 5.13 -2.55 1.21
CA ILE A 23 5.70 -1.66 2.24
C ILE A 23 4.99 -0.31 2.26
N GLU A 24 4.72 0.31 1.11
CA GLU A 24 3.96 1.57 1.04
C GLU A 24 2.56 1.42 1.63
N MET A 25 1.87 0.32 1.30
CA MET A 25 0.54 0.03 1.85
C MET A 25 0.59 -0.15 3.38
N ALA A 26 1.54 -0.93 3.88
CA ALA A 26 1.73 -1.13 5.31
C ALA A 26 2.05 0.19 6.02
N ALA A 27 2.93 1.02 5.44
CA ALA A 27 3.27 2.34 5.97
C ALA A 27 2.05 3.27 6.03
N ALA A 28 1.22 3.32 4.97
CA ALA A 28 0.00 4.13 4.95
C ALA A 28 -1.02 3.70 6.02
N VAL A 29 -1.22 2.40 6.18
CA VAL A 29 -2.10 1.85 7.22
C VAL A 29 -1.55 2.16 8.62
N LEU A 30 -0.25 1.97 8.85
CA LEU A 30 0.40 2.28 10.12
C LEU A 30 0.24 3.76 10.47
N ILE A 31 0.53 4.67 9.53
CA ILE A 31 0.39 6.11 9.75
C ILE A 31 -1.07 6.49 10.05
N GLY A 32 -2.03 6.00 9.25
CA GLY A 32 -3.46 6.28 9.48
C GLY A 32 -3.97 5.73 10.81
N THR A 33 -3.51 4.54 11.21
CA THR A 33 -3.87 3.91 12.49
C THR A 33 -3.25 4.66 13.67
N PHE A 34 -1.97 5.03 13.58
CA PHE A 34 -1.28 5.76 14.65
C PHE A 34 -1.86 7.16 14.84
N MET A 35 -2.16 7.84 13.73
CA MET A 35 -2.80 9.16 13.73
C MET A 35 -4.24 9.07 14.26
N GLY A 36 -5.01 8.04 13.88
CA GLY A 36 -6.33 7.76 14.43
C GLY A 36 -6.30 7.47 15.93
N TYR A 37 -5.33 6.69 16.40
CA TYR A 37 -5.13 6.38 17.82
C TYR A 37 -4.81 7.63 18.65
N TRP A 38 -3.98 8.54 18.14
CA TRP A 38 -3.69 9.80 18.84
C TRP A 38 -4.95 10.65 18.99
N VAL A 39 -5.74 10.79 17.92
CA VAL A 39 -6.99 11.56 17.93
C VAL A 39 -8.03 10.94 18.88
N ASP A 40 -8.17 9.60 18.87
CA ASP A 40 -9.06 8.84 19.78
C ASP A 40 -8.68 9.08 21.25
N LYS A 41 -7.37 9.10 21.56
CA LYS A 41 -6.84 9.38 22.90
C LYS A 41 -7.06 10.84 23.35
N TRP A 42 -7.09 11.79 22.42
CA TRP A 42 -7.32 13.21 22.72
C TRP A 42 -8.81 13.52 22.93
N LEU A 43 -9.71 12.82 22.24
CA LEU A 43 -11.17 13.00 22.32
C LEU A 43 -11.83 12.14 23.41
N GLY A 44 -11.15 11.12 23.94
CA GLY A 44 -11.67 10.28 25.02
C GLY A 44 -12.88 9.42 24.63
N THR A 45 -13.24 9.38 23.35
CA THR A 45 -14.28 8.54 22.79
C THR A 45 -13.76 7.12 22.66
N GLN A 46 -14.37 6.17 23.38
CA GLN A 46 -14.21 4.72 23.16
C GLN A 46 -14.44 4.37 21.67
N PRO A 47 -14.00 3.20 21.16
CA PRO A 47 -13.10 2.97 20.00
C PRO A 47 -13.66 3.30 18.60
N TRP A 48 -14.62 4.20 18.48
CA TRP A 48 -15.28 4.56 17.23
C TRP A 48 -14.36 5.33 16.28
N ILE A 49 -13.51 6.23 16.79
CA ILE A 49 -12.58 6.99 15.94
C ILE A 49 -11.42 6.10 15.48
N LEU A 50 -11.00 5.13 16.30
CA LEU A 50 -10.03 4.12 15.88
C LEU A 50 -10.53 3.31 14.67
N ILE A 51 -11.81 2.89 14.66
CA ILE A 51 -12.42 2.18 13.52
C ILE A 51 -12.45 3.07 12.27
N ILE A 52 -12.86 4.33 12.41
CA ILE A 52 -12.89 5.28 11.29
C ILE A 52 -11.47 5.56 10.77
N GLY A 53 -10.49 5.76 11.67
CA GLY A 53 -9.09 5.97 11.33
C GLY A 53 -8.45 4.76 10.65
N PHE A 54 -8.80 3.54 11.08
CA PHE A 54 -8.40 2.31 10.43
C PHE A 54 -8.98 2.20 9.02
N ILE A 55 -10.29 2.45 8.84
CA ILE A 55 -10.94 2.45 7.52
C ILE A 55 -10.33 3.54 6.63
N PHE A 56 -10.04 4.73 7.17
CA PHE A 56 -9.39 5.80 6.42
C PHE A 56 -7.95 5.46 6.02
N GLY A 57 -7.16 4.88 6.92
CA GLY A 57 -5.80 4.41 6.65
C GLY A 57 -5.78 3.30 5.60
N ALA A 58 -6.68 2.33 5.72
CA ALA A 58 -6.89 1.29 4.72
C ALA A 58 -7.32 1.89 3.38
N ALA A 59 -8.30 2.80 3.35
CA ALA A 59 -8.76 3.46 2.14
C ALA A 59 -7.65 4.31 1.48
N ALA A 60 -6.82 5.00 2.25
CA ALA A 60 -5.68 5.76 1.74
C ALA A 60 -4.60 4.85 1.15
N GLY A 61 -4.26 3.75 1.82
CA GLY A 61 -3.34 2.72 1.32
C GLY A 61 -3.85 2.06 0.04
N PHE A 62 -5.12 1.64 0.03
CA PHE A 62 -5.78 1.11 -1.17
C PHE A 62 -5.84 2.13 -2.29
N ARG A 63 -6.14 3.41 -2.02
CA ARG A 63 -6.15 4.45 -3.06
C ARG A 63 -4.77 4.60 -3.71
N ASN A 64 -3.68 4.47 -2.95
CA ASN A 64 -2.33 4.53 -3.51
C ASN A 64 -2.02 3.28 -4.36
N LEU A 65 -2.42 2.09 -3.88
CA LEU A 65 -2.32 0.85 -4.65
C LEU A 65 -3.15 0.90 -5.95
N PHE A 66 -4.42 1.30 -5.89
CA PHE A 66 -5.29 1.45 -7.05
C PHE A 66 -4.75 2.48 -8.04
N ARG A 67 -4.15 3.57 -7.56
CA ARG A 67 -3.45 4.54 -8.41
C ARG A 67 -2.23 3.92 -9.08
N PHE A 68 -1.48 3.06 -8.38
CA PHE A 68 -0.33 2.37 -8.95
C PHE A 68 -0.75 1.33 -9.99
N ILE A 69 -1.74 0.48 -9.68
CA ILE A 69 -2.29 -0.52 -10.61
C ILE A 69 -2.98 0.17 -11.80
N SER A 70 -3.71 1.27 -11.60
CA SER A 70 -4.33 2.01 -12.72
C SER A 70 -3.32 2.77 -13.55
N ARG A 71 -2.16 3.13 -13.00
CA ARG A 71 -1.07 3.77 -13.74
C ARG A 71 -0.17 2.75 -14.40
N GLU A 72 0.25 1.68 -13.76
CA GLU A 72 1.01 0.61 -14.43
C GLU A 72 0.15 -0.25 -15.38
N GLY A 73 -1.14 -0.39 -15.09
CA GLY A 73 -2.15 -0.94 -16.01
C GLY A 73 -2.59 0.05 -17.10
N GLY A 74 -2.32 1.35 -16.93
CA GLY A 74 -2.63 2.42 -17.90
C GLY A 74 -1.41 3.00 -18.63
N ASP A 75 -0.20 2.67 -18.20
CA ASP A 75 1.09 3.18 -18.70
C ASP A 75 1.96 2.04 -19.26
N LYS A 76 1.33 0.91 -19.58
CA LYS A 76 1.78 0.02 -20.66
C LYS A 76 0.96 0.17 -21.94
N GLU A 77 -0.02 1.07 -21.98
CA GLU A 77 -0.83 1.33 -23.17
C GLU A 77 -0.74 2.77 -23.72
N LYS A 78 0.03 3.67 -23.09
CA LYS A 78 0.16 5.06 -23.56
C LYS A 78 1.53 5.68 -23.30
N GLY A 79 2.59 5.07 -23.83
CA GLY A 79 3.94 5.53 -23.52
C GLY A 79 5.09 5.09 -24.43
N ARG A 80 4.86 5.09 -25.76
CA ARG A 80 5.88 5.08 -26.84
C ARG A 80 6.47 3.72 -27.27
#